data_AF-A0A7J4ETY9-F1
#
_entry.id   AF-A0A7J4ETY9-F1
#
_cell.length_a   1.000
_cell.length_b   1.000
_cell.length_c   1.000
_cell.angle_alpha   90.00
_cell.angle_beta   90.00
_cell.angle_gamma   90.00
#
_symmetry.space_group_name_H-M   'P 1'
#
loop_
_entity.id
_entity.type
_entity.pdbx_description
1 polymer ?
#
loop_
_entity_poly.entity_id
_entity_poly.type
_entity_poly.pdbx_seq_one_letter_code
_entity_poly.pdbx_strand_id
1 'polypeptide(L)'
;MSMKHPAILQIRGNANEGDVKRIVEKYCKEYDFQRIGDGIDVHVSDVNEARNAISRLKKMLKSRFDIKMSTKYAGLRNGKVRVLFVYSIRIKNKNSR
;
A
#
# COMPACT_ATOMS: atom_id res chain seq x y z
N MET A 1 10.58 15.20 13.90
CA MET A 1 10.85 13.99 13.09
C MET A 1 10.14 14.13 11.75
N SER A 2 10.87 14.10 10.63
CA SER A 2 10.27 14.16 9.30
C SER A 2 9.61 12.82 8.98
N MET A 3 8.31 12.83 8.69
CA MET A 3 7.58 11.67 8.18
C MET A 3 8.20 11.24 6.84
N LYS A 4 8.92 10.12 6.89
CA LYS A 4 9.62 9.50 5.76
C LYS A 4 8.64 8.92 4.74
N HIS A 5 7.53 8.34 5.20
CA HIS A 5 6.57 7.63 4.35
C HIS A 5 5.16 8.24 4.41
N PRO A 6 4.75 9.05 3.40
CA PRO A 6 3.43 9.63 3.34
C PRO A 6 2.32 8.70 2.86
N ALA A 7 2.64 7.46 2.46
CA ALA A 7 1.65 6.46 2.09
C ALA A 7 1.89 5.11 2.78
N ILE A 8 0.81 4.41 3.10
CA ILE A 8 0.80 3.02 3.57
C ILE A 8 -0.13 2.20 2.68
N LEU A 9 0.38 1.09 2.15
CA LEU A 9 -0.40 0.05 1.49
C LEU A 9 -0.65 -1.07 2.49
N GLN A 10 -1.90 -1.24 2.93
CA GLN A 10 -2.28 -2.30 3.86
C GLN A 10 -2.93 -3.44 3.09
N ILE A 11 -2.14 -4.43 2.73
CA ILE A 11 -2.55 -5.56 1.90
C ILE A 11 -3.00 -6.71 2.81
N ARG A 12 -4.22 -7.18 2.61
CA ARG A 12 -4.87 -8.25 3.39
C ARG A 12 -5.52 -9.29 2.48
N GLY A 13 -5.63 -10.52 2.97
CA GLY A 13 -6.22 -11.65 2.25
C GLY A 13 -5.18 -12.47 1.49
N ASN A 14 -5.60 -13.16 0.42
CA ASN A 14 -4.77 -14.14 -0.28
C ASN A 14 -3.76 -13.48 -1.26
N ALA A 15 -2.89 -12.63 -0.72
CA ALA A 15 -1.79 -12.02 -1.45
C ALA A 15 -0.50 -12.82 -1.22
N ASN A 16 0.18 -13.23 -2.28
CA ASN A 16 1.52 -13.79 -2.14
C ASN A 16 2.51 -12.67 -1.77
N GLU A 17 3.24 -12.83 -0.67
CA GLU A 17 4.21 -11.82 -0.19
C GLU A 17 5.32 -11.53 -1.21
N GLY A 18 5.82 -12.55 -1.90
CA GLY A 18 6.87 -12.41 -2.92
C GLY A 18 6.41 -11.59 -4.12
N ASP A 19 5.16 -11.77 -4.54
CA ASP A 19 4.54 -10.99 -5.61
C ASP A 19 4.39 -9.51 -5.21
N VAL A 20 3.99 -9.25 -3.96
CA VAL A 20 3.89 -7.88 -3.43
C VAL A 20 5.27 -7.23 -3.38
N LYS A 21 6.27 -7.92 -2.81
CA LYS A 21 7.66 -7.45 -2.72
C LYS A 21 8.21 -7.10 -4.09
N ARG A 22 8.10 -8.02 -5.06
CA ARG A 22 8.58 -7.82 -6.44
C ARG A 22 7.98 -6.57 -7.09
N ILE A 23 6.70 -6.29 -6.87
CA ILE A 23 6.05 -5.10 -7.44
C ILE A 23 6.52 -3.83 -6.74
N VAL A 24 6.55 -3.81 -5.41
CA VAL A 24 7.00 -2.62 -4.66
C VAL A 24 8.46 -2.32 -4.96
N GLU A 25 9.35 -3.31 -4.93
CA GLU A 25 10.78 -3.19 -5.29
C GLU A 25 10.97 -2.56 -6.67
N LYS A 26 10.10 -2.90 -7.63
CA LYS A 26 10.19 -2.41 -9.00
C LYS A 26 9.69 -0.98 -9.18
N TYR A 27 8.73 -0.53 -8.37
CA TYR A 27 7.98 0.71 -8.61
C TYR A 27 8.09 1.74 -7.48
N CYS A 28 8.69 1.40 -6.35
CA CYS A 28 8.89 2.29 -5.22
C CYS A 28 10.39 2.39 -4.92
N LYS A 29 10.92 3.62 -4.81
CA LYS A 29 12.36 3.83 -4.56
C LYS A 29 12.73 3.66 -3.09
N GLU A 30 11.86 4.15 -2.22
CA GLU A 30 12.03 4.07 -0.77
C GLU A 30 10.75 3.51 -0.15
N TYR A 31 10.88 2.35 0.49
CA TYR A 31 9.77 1.66 1.12
C TYR A 31 10.25 0.81 2.29
N ASP A 32 9.35 0.56 3.24
CA ASP A 32 9.56 -0.37 4.35
C ASP A 32 8.44 -1.41 4.38
N PHE A 33 8.83 -2.67 4.49
CA PHE A 33 7.91 -3.80 4.61
C PHE A 33 7.72 -4.19 6.06
N GLN A 34 6.46 -4.25 6.50
CA GLN A 34 6.09 -4.75 7.81
C GLN A 34 5.02 -5.84 7.69
N ARG A 35 5.31 -7.03 8.20
CA ARG A 35 4.32 -8.10 8.28
C ARG A 35 3.43 -7.87 9.50
N ILE A 36 2.11 -7.84 9.29
CA ILE A 36 1.13 -7.63 10.36
C ILE A 36 0.09 -8.74 10.29
N GLY A 37 0.20 -9.72 11.19
CA GLY A 37 -0.65 -10.89 11.23
C GLY A 37 -0.57 -11.70 9.93
N ASP A 38 -1.72 -11.85 9.27
CA ASP A 38 -1.88 -12.52 7.96
C ASP A 38 -1.65 -11.57 6.76
N GLY A 39 -1.28 -10.32 7.03
CA GLY A 39 -1.15 -9.26 6.04
C GLY A 39 0.22 -8.61 5.96
N ILE A 40 0.32 -7.67 5.02
CA ILE A 40 1.53 -6.91 4.73
C ILE A 40 1.18 -5.43 4.72
N ASP A 41 1.91 -4.63 5.51
CA ASP A 41 1.90 -3.17 5.42
C ASP A 41 3.18 -2.72 4.72
N VAL A 42 3.01 -1.88 3.69
CA VAL A 42 4.12 -1.30 2.93
C VAL A 42 4.08 0.21 3.11
N HIS A 43 5.08 0.74 3.80
CA HIS A 43 5.27 2.18 3.95
C HIS A 43 6.04 2.69 2.74
N VAL A 44 5.56 3.75 2.09
CA VAL A 44 6.15 4.27 0.84
C VAL A 44 6.39 5.78 0.97
N SER A 45 7.57 6.23 0.53
CA SER A 45 8.01 7.65 0.60
C SER A 45 7.30 8.59 -0.39
N ASP A 46 6.68 8.05 -1.45
CA ASP A 46 5.93 8.82 -2.44
C ASP A 46 4.52 8.23 -2.67
N VAL A 47 3.51 9.10 -2.61
CA VAL A 47 2.09 8.72 -2.77
C VAL A 47 1.79 8.29 -4.20
N ASN A 48 2.45 8.87 -5.19
CA ASN A 48 2.28 8.53 -6.60
C ASN A 48 2.92 7.18 -6.92
N GLU A 49 4.10 6.89 -6.35
CA GLU A 49 4.70 5.55 -6.43
C GLU A 49 3.77 4.50 -5.81
N ALA A 50 3.20 4.79 -4.64
CA ALA A 50 2.21 3.93 -4.00
C ALA A 50 0.98 3.66 -4.90
N ARG A 51 0.40 4.69 -5.50
CA ARG A 51 -0.73 4.55 -6.44
C ARG A 51 -0.39 3.73 -7.68
N ASN A 52 0.80 3.94 -8.24
CA ASN A 52 1.28 3.16 -9.37
C ASN A 52 1.44 1.69 -8.98
N ALA A 53 2.08 1.40 -7.84
CA ALA A 53 2.23 0.04 -7.32
C ALA A 53 0.87 -0.65 -7.12
N ILE A 54 -0.13 0.03 -6.54
CA ILE A 54 -1.51 -0.49 -6.40
C ILE A 54 -2.09 -0.88 -7.78
N SER A 55 -1.96 0.01 -8.77
CA SER A 55 -2.47 -0.26 -10.12
C SER A 55 -1.82 -1.50 -10.75
N ARG A 56 -0.52 -1.70 -10.51
CA ARG A 56 0.24 -2.88 -10.97
C ARG A 56 -0.17 -4.14 -10.21
N LEU A 57 -0.32 -4.08 -8.89
CA LEU A 57 -0.82 -5.20 -8.07
C LEU A 57 -2.20 -5.66 -8.53
N LYS A 58 -3.12 -4.72 -8.76
CA LYS A 58 -4.47 -5.01 -9.25
C LYS A 58 -4.46 -5.75 -10.59
N LYS A 59 -3.58 -5.36 -11.52
CA LYS A 59 -3.44 -6.01 -12.84
C LYS A 59 -2.84 -7.41 -12.74
N MET A 60 -1.83 -7.58 -11.89
CA MET A 60 -1.09 -8.84 -11.75
C MET A 60 -1.92 -9.93 -11.08
N LEU A 61 -2.58 -9.62 -9.96
CA LEU A 61 -3.19 -10.64 -9.11
C LEU A 61 -4.47 -11.25 -9.69
N LYS A 62 -5.07 -10.66 -10.75
CA LYS A 62 -6.31 -11.09 -11.47
C LYS A 62 -7.52 -11.45 -10.58
N SER A 63 -7.39 -11.22 -9.27
CA SER A 63 -8.31 -11.55 -8.19
C SER A 63 -9.25 -10.38 -7.92
N ARG A 64 -10.25 -10.61 -7.07
CA ARG A 64 -11.15 -9.51 -6.68
C ARG A 64 -10.40 -8.60 -5.71
N PHE A 65 -10.11 -7.40 -6.20
CA PHE A 65 -9.31 -6.38 -5.51
C PHE A 65 -10.24 -5.28 -4.99
N ASP A 66 -10.55 -5.30 -3.70
CA ASP A 66 -11.33 -4.24 -3.04
C ASP A 66 -10.35 -3.24 -2.41
N ILE A 67 -10.45 -1.96 -2.76
CA ILE A 67 -9.59 -0.90 -2.22
C ILE A 67 -10.42 0.17 -1.50
N LYS A 68 -9.96 0.58 -0.32
CA LYS A 68 -10.46 1.73 0.42
C LYS A 68 -9.31 2.67 0.73
N MET A 69 -9.51 3.97 0.50
CA MET A 69 -8.54 5.00 0.85
C MET A 69 -9.05 5.79 2.05
N SER A 70 -8.14 6.10 2.98
CA SER A 70 -8.38 7.01 4.09
C SER A 70 -7.15 7.87 4.31
N THR A 71 -7.30 8.92 5.10
CA THR A 71 -6.18 9.76 5.53
C THR A 71 -6.12 9.78 7.06
N LYS A 72 -4.90 9.81 7.59
CA LYS A 72 -4.66 10.05 9.02
C LYS A 72 -3.89 11.35 9.17
N TYR A 73 -4.21 12.13 10.20
CA TYR A 73 -3.44 13.31 10.56
C TYR A 73 -2.00 12.90 10.91
N ALA A 74 -1.02 13.55 10.30
CA ALA A 74 0.40 13.25 10.46
C ALA A 74 1.23 14.48 10.89
N GLY A 75 0.55 15.52 11.40
CA GLY A 75 1.17 16.74 11.91
C GLY A 75 0.99 17.96 11.02
N LEU A 76 1.69 19.03 11.36
CA LEU A 76 1.74 20.29 10.64
C LEU A 76 3.16 20.56 10.14
N ARG A 77 3.31 21.10 8.92
CA ARG A 77 4.60 21.59 8.39
C ARG A 77 4.37 22.92 7.68
N ASN A 78 5.04 23.97 8.13
CA ASN A 78 4.90 25.33 7.60
C ASN A 78 3.42 25.78 7.54
N GLY A 79 2.65 25.52 8.61
CA GLY A 79 1.22 25.85 8.69
C GLY A 79 0.29 24.97 7.85
N LYS A 80 0.82 23.99 7.09
CA LYS A 80 0.03 23.06 6.28
C LYS A 80 -0.13 21.71 6.97
N VAL A 81 -1.35 21.17 6.96
CA VAL A 81 -1.64 19.83 7.48
C VAL A 81 -0.93 18.79 6.63
N ARG A 82 -0.13 17.94 7.27
CA ARG A 82 0.39 16.72 6.65
C ARG A 82 -0.56 15.58 6.95
N VAL A 83 -0.84 14.81 5.91
CA VAL A 83 -1.67 13.61 6.00
C VAL A 83 -0.85 12.39 5.61
N LEU A 84 -1.13 11.29 6.29
CA LEU A 84 -0.71 9.95 5.93
C LEU A 84 -1.82 9.31 5.11
N PHE A 85 -1.52 8.98 3.85
CA PHE A 85 -2.46 8.28 2.98
C PHE A 85 -2.44 6.79 3.33
N VAL A 86 -3.59 6.23 3.64
CA VAL A 86 -3.72 4.81 3.97
C VAL A 86 -4.61 4.14 2.94
N TYR A 87 -4.05 3.18 2.21
CA TYR A 87 -4.73 2.38 1.22
C TYR A 87 -4.95 0.98 1.76
N SER A 88 -6.17 0.67 2.19
CA SER A 88 -6.55 -0.67 2.62
C SER A 88 -6.97 -1.49 1.40
N ILE A 89 -6.21 -2.55 1.14
CA ILE A 89 -6.33 -3.41 -0.03
C ILE A 89 -6.72 -4.80 0.47
N ARG A 90 -7.90 -5.27 0.07
CA ARG A 90 -8.35 -6.64 0.33
C ARG A 90 -8.37 -7.43 -0.97
N ILE A 91 -7.64 -8.56 -0.96
CA ILE A 91 -7.58 -9.50 -2.06
C ILE A 91 -8.42 -10.71 -1.71
N LYS A 92 -9.48 -10.94 -2.50
CA LYS A 92 -10.36 -12.10 -2.38
C LYS A 92 -10.11 -13.04 -3.54
N ASN A 93 -10.14 -14.34 -3.27
CA ASN A 93 -10.14 -15.35 -4.33
C ASN A 93 -11.32 -15.08 -5.28
N LYS A 94 -11.06 -15.15 -6.59
CA LYS A 94 -12.15 -15.42 -7.52
C LYS A 94 -12.55 -16.86 -7.23
N ASN A 95 -13.70 -17.07 -6.59
CA ASN A 95 -14.28 -18.40 -6.55
C ASN A 95 -14.43 -18.87 -7.99
N SER A 96 -13.76 -19.97 -8.31
CA SER A 96 -14.11 -20.87 -9.40
C SER A 96 -15.60 -21.19 -9.23
N ARG A 97 -16.43 -20.60 -10.08
CA ARG A 97 -17.73 -21.18 -10.42
C ARG A 97 -17.57 -21.85 -11.76
#